data_AF-X1UJI5-F1
#
_entry.id   AF-X1UJI5-F1
#
_cell.length_a   1.000
_cell.length_b   1.000
_cell.length_c   1.000
_cell.angle_alpha   90.00
_cell.angle_beta   90.00
_cell.angle_gamma   90.00
#
_symmetry.space_group_name_H-M   'P 1'
#
loop_
_entity.id
_entity.type
_entity.pdbx_description
1 polymer ?
#
loop_
_entity_poly.entity_id
_entity_poly.type
_entity_poly.pdbx_seq_one_letter_code
_entity_poly.pdbx_strand_id
1 'polypeptide(L)'
;MISKIINFSLKQRLFIVLATITVAFLGFLAFQNLPIDVFPDPSPPLVQIYTEAHGMAPEEVERLISYPIESSMFGLPRIKNIRSFSTFALS
;
A
#
# COMPACT_ATOMS: atom_id res chain seq x y z
N MET A 1 -28.74 32.23 8.32
CA MET A 1 -28.60 30.75 8.35
C MET A 1 -27.88 30.26 9.60
N ILE A 2 -26.67 30.76 9.91
CA ILE A 2 -25.92 30.42 11.14
C ILE A 2 -26.75 30.60 12.42
N SER A 3 -27.49 31.71 12.53
CA SER A 3 -28.33 32.02 13.69
C SER A 3 -29.47 31.02 13.89
N LYS A 4 -29.94 30.37 12.82
CA LYS A 4 -30.96 29.33 12.89
C LYS A 4 -30.39 28.02 13.46
N ILE A 5 -29.14 27.70 13.11
CA ILE A 5 -28.40 26.56 13.65
C ILE A 5 -28.10 26.79 15.14
N ILE A 6 -27.61 27.98 15.51
CA ILE A 6 -27.35 28.33 16.91
C ILE A 6 -28.63 28.24 17.75
N ASN A 7 -29.73 28.81 17.28
CA ASN A 7 -31.01 28.75 17.99
C ASN A 7 -31.55 27.32 18.11
N PHE A 8 -31.39 26.49 17.07
CA PHE A 8 -31.73 25.07 17.14
C PHE A 8 -30.86 24.35 18.17
N SER A 9 -29.56 24.65 18.19
CA SER A 9 -28.61 24.06 19.11
C SER A 9 -28.90 24.39 20.57
N LEU A 10 -29.26 25.64 20.86
CA LEU A 10 -29.63 26.08 22.20
C LEU A 10 -30.97 25.49 22.65
N LYS A 11 -31.94 25.33 21.74
CA LYS A 11 -33.24 24.69 22.04
C LYS A 11 -33.11 23.19 22.33
N GLN A 12 -32.27 22.48 21.58
CA GLN A 12 -32.07 21.03 21.69
C GLN A 12 -30.76 20.69 22.42
N ARG A 13 -30.50 21.39 23.53
CA ARG A 13 -29.25 21.26 24.31
C ARG A 13 -28.92 19.82 24.71
N LEU A 14 -29.93 19.04 25.10
CA LEU A 14 -29.74 17.65 25.55
C LEU A 14 -29.28 16.75 24.39
N PHE A 15 -29.91 16.91 23.22
CA PHE A 15 -29.54 16.18 22.01
C PHE A 15 -28.10 16.48 21.58
N ILE A 16 -27.69 17.76 21.65
CA ILE A 16 -26.33 18.14 21.27
C ILE A 16 -25.29 17.60 22.24
N VAL A 17 -25.56 17.63 23.55
CA VAL A 17 -24.66 17.05 24.54
C VAL A 17 -24.49 15.55 24.30
N LEU A 18 -25.59 14.82 24.08
CA LEU A 18 -25.54 13.39 23.77
C LEU A 18 -24.79 13.10 22.45
N ALA A 19 -25.05 13.88 21.41
CA ALA A 19 -24.36 13.75 20.13
C ALA A 19 -22.84 13.99 20.30
N THR A 20 -22.47 15.00 21.08
CA THR A 20 -21.06 15.34 21.36
C THR A 20 -20.37 14.21 22.13
N ILE A 21 -21.01 13.67 23.17
CA ILE A 21 -20.48 12.54 23.94
C ILE A 21 -20.32 11.30 23.05
N THR A 22 -21.31 11.02 22.21
CA THR A 22 -21.26 9.87 21.29
C THR A 22 -20.10 10.00 20.31
N VAL A 23 -19.93 11.18 19.70
CA VAL A 23 -18.81 11.45 18.79
C VAL A 23 -17.47 11.35 19.52
N ALA A 24 -17.37 11.88 20.74
CA ALA A 24 -16.15 11.78 21.55
C ALA A 24 -15.81 10.33 21.89
N PHE A 25 -16.80 9.52 22.27
CA PHE A 25 -16.61 8.11 22.58
C PHE A 25 -16.18 7.29 21.35
N LEU A 26 -16.86 7.48 20.21
CA LEU A 26 -16.49 6.83 18.95
C LEU A 26 -15.09 7.26 18.49
N GLY A 27 -14.76 8.55 18.64
CA GLY A 27 -13.43 9.08 18.33
C GLY A 27 -12.35 8.47 19.22
N PHE A 28 -12.63 8.26 20.51
CA PHE A 28 -11.71 7.61 21.43
C PHE A 28 -11.47 6.13 21.07
N LEU A 29 -12.53 5.40 20.74
CA LEU A 29 -12.40 4.02 20.25
C LEU A 29 -11.60 3.95 18.94
N ALA A 30 -11.84 4.88 18.01
CA ALA A 30 -11.07 4.95 16.77
C ALA A 30 -9.60 5.27 17.01
N PHE A 31 -9.31 6.18 17.96
CA PHE A 31 -7.95 6.54 18.35
C PHE A 31 -7.18 5.36 18.94
N GLN A 32 -7.82 4.55 19.77
CA GLN A 32 -7.19 3.34 20.34
C GLN A 32 -6.90 2.26 19.31
N ASN A 33 -7.72 2.16 18.26
CA ASN A 33 -7.57 1.16 17.20
C ASN A 33 -6.72 1.65 16.02
N LEU A 34 -6.18 2.87 16.08
CA LEU A 34 -5.35 3.40 15.01
C LEU A 34 -4.01 2.64 15.01
N PRO A 35 -3.66 1.93 13.92
CA PRO A 35 -2.35 1.28 13.82
C PRO A 35 -1.28 2.37 13.75
N ILE A 36 -0.51 2.52 14.83
CA ILE A 36 0.66 3.41 14.85
C ILE A 36 1.83 2.61 14.30
N ASP A 37 2.21 2.90 13.06
CA ASP A 37 3.45 2.40 12.50
C ASP A 37 4.54 3.45 12.72
N VAL A 38 5.62 3.05 13.40
CA VAL A 38 6.76 3.94 13.71
C VAL A 38 7.62 4.15 12.47
N PHE A 39 7.55 3.24 11.50
CA PHE A 39 8.31 3.30 10.26
C PHE A 39 7.38 3.02 9.09
N PRO A 40 6.80 4.04 8.46
CA PRO A 40 6.06 3.81 7.24
C PRO A 40 7.01 3.17 6.22
N ASP A 41 6.59 2.06 5.60
CA ASP A 41 7.41 1.39 4.59
C ASP A 41 7.72 2.35 3.43
N PRO A 42 8.99 2.78 3.26
CA PRO A 42 9.37 3.69 2.19
C PRO A 42 9.63 2.95 0.88
N SER A 43 9.52 1.61 0.88
CA SER A 43 9.88 0.78 -0.25
C SER A 43 8.89 1.00 -1.39
N PRO A 44 9.37 1.20 -2.62
CA PRO A 44 8.49 1.22 -3.77
C PRO A 44 7.83 -0.17 -3.94
N PRO A 45 6.63 -0.25 -4.54
CA PRO A 45 6.03 -1.53 -4.87
C PRO A 45 6.94 -2.27 -5.86
N LEU A 46 7.41 -3.44 -5.46
CA LEU A 46 8.35 -4.28 -6.20
C LEU A 46 7.67 -5.63 -6.48
N VAL A 47 7.80 -6.13 -7.70
CA VAL A 47 7.41 -7.50 -8.06
C VAL A 47 8.68 -8.24 -8.41
N GLN A 48 8.98 -9.31 -7.68
CA GLN A 48 10.16 -10.13 -7.87
C GLN A 48 9.78 -11.50 -8.42
N ILE A 49 10.45 -11.92 -9.49
CA ILE A 49 10.28 -13.21 -10.14
C ILE A 49 11.58 -13.97 -9.90
N TYR A 50 11.47 -15.19 -9.38
CA TYR A 50 12.60 -16.10 -9.20
C TYR A 50 12.39 -17.32 -10.09
N THR A 51 13.42 -17.67 -10.86
CA THR A 51 13.43 -18.85 -11.73
C THR A 51 14.66 -19.69 -11.41
N GLU A 52 14.42 -20.91 -10.94
CA GLU A 52 15.48 -21.87 -10.68
C GLU A 52 15.90 -22.59 -11.97
N ALA A 53 17.19 -22.57 -12.28
CA ALA A 53 17.76 -23.14 -13.49
C ALA A 53 18.90 -24.10 -13.16
N HIS A 54 18.55 -25.27 -12.63
CA HIS A 54 19.51 -26.27 -12.15
C HIS A 54 20.40 -26.79 -13.29
N GLY A 55 21.72 -26.62 -13.14
CA GLY A 55 22.71 -27.15 -14.07
C GLY A 55 22.96 -26.34 -15.35
N MET A 56 22.32 -25.18 -15.50
CA MET A 56 22.56 -24.26 -16.63
C MET A 56 23.72 -23.31 -16.32
N ALA A 57 24.55 -23.03 -17.33
CA ALA A 57 25.57 -22.00 -17.22
C ALA A 57 24.91 -20.60 -17.12
N PRO A 58 25.53 -19.61 -16.45
CA PRO A 58 24.94 -18.28 -16.31
C PRO A 58 24.57 -17.62 -17.65
N GLU A 59 25.32 -17.90 -18.71
CA GLU A 59 25.07 -17.42 -20.07
C GLU A 59 23.82 -18.06 -20.69
N GLU A 60 23.56 -19.34 -20.38
CA GLU A 60 22.36 -20.05 -20.84
C GLU A 60 21.12 -19.56 -20.09
N VAL A 61 21.25 -19.32 -18.78
CA VAL A 61 20.18 -18.73 -17.94
C VAL A 61 19.77 -17.36 -18.46
N GLU A 62 20.74 -16.48 -18.71
CA GLU A 62 20.48 -15.13 -19.24
C GLU A 62 19.72 -15.19 -20.57
N ARG A 63 20.18 -16.04 -21.50
CA ARG A 63 19.66 -16.09 -22.86
C ARG A 63 18.31 -16.79 -22.97
N LEU A 64 18.09 -17.86 -22.19
CA LEU A 64 16.92 -18.72 -22.31
C LEU A 64 15.81 -18.34 -21.33
N ILE A 65 16.13 -17.69 -20.22
CA ILE A 65 15.19 -17.41 -19.12
C ILE A 65 15.05 -15.90 -18.92
N SER A 66 16.12 -15.23 -18.52
CA SER A 66 16.07 -13.82 -18.11
C SER A 66 15.66 -12.91 -19.27
N TYR A 67 16.23 -13.09 -20.46
CA TYR A 67 15.97 -12.26 -21.62
C TYR A 67 14.51 -12.37 -22.14
N PRO A 68 13.92 -13.58 -22.33
CA PRO A 68 12.50 -13.69 -22.68
C PRO A 68 11.56 -13.10 -21.63
N ILE A 69 11.85 -13.31 -20.33
CA ILE A 69 11.03 -12.77 -19.24
C ILE A 69 11.09 -11.23 -19.29
N GLU A 70 12.29 -10.64 -19.33
CA GLU A 70 12.46 -9.20 -19.42
C GLU A 70 11.76 -8.62 -20.66
N SER A 71 11.95 -9.24 -21.83
CA SER A 71 11.30 -8.86 -23.09
C SER A 71 9.77 -8.88 -22.98
N SER A 72 9.19 -9.87 -22.29
CA SER A 72 7.73 -9.96 -22.09
C SER A 72 7.17 -8.93 -21.10
N MET A 73 8.01 -8.42 -20.19
CA MET A 73 7.63 -7.39 -19.23
C MET A 73 7.68 -5.98 -19.86
N PHE A 74 8.41 -5.79 -20.95
CA PHE A 74 8.37 -4.56 -21.74
C PHE A 74 6.98 -4.36 -22.35
N GLY A 75 6.28 -3.31 -21.89
CA GLY A 75 4.94 -2.95 -22.36
C GLY A 75 3.87 -3.01 -21.27
N LEU A 76 4.20 -3.50 -20.07
CA LEU A 76 3.30 -3.42 -18.93
C LEU A 76 3.11 -1.96 -18.48
N PRO A 77 1.86 -1.51 -18.26
CA PRO A 77 1.60 -0.16 -17.81
C PRO A 77 2.07 0.04 -16.36
N ARG A 78 2.51 1.28 -16.04
CA ARG A 78 2.93 1.71 -14.68
C ARG A 78 4.22 1.07 -14.14
N ILE A 79 5.07 0.54 -15.01
CA ILE A 79 6.43 0.12 -14.63
C ILE A 79 7.42 1.28 -14.78
N LYS A 80 8.22 1.55 -13.73
CA LYS A 80 9.26 2.60 -13.74
C LYS A 80 10.61 2.07 -14.19
N ASN A 81 11.01 0.89 -13.70
CA ASN A 81 12.28 0.25 -14.00
C ASN A 81 12.08 -1.27 -14.04
N ILE A 82 12.75 -1.95 -14.97
CA ILE A 82 12.90 -3.41 -15.01
C ILE A 82 14.38 -3.71 -14.82
N ARG A 83 14.72 -4.68 -13.96
CA ARG A 83 16.09 -5.15 -13.75
C ARG A 83 16.08 -6.65 -13.62
N SER A 84 16.97 -7.30 -14.36
CA SER A 84 17.24 -8.74 -14.34
C SER A 84 18.62 -8.97 -13.70
N PHE A 85 18.75 -10.05 -12.93
CA PHE A 85 20.02 -10.49 -12.35
C PHE A 85 20.17 -11.99 -12.55
N SER A 86 21.10 -12.40 -13.40
CA SER A 86 21.37 -13.82 -13.67
C SER A 86 22.63 -14.26 -12.96
N THR A 87 22.52 -15.27 -12.08
CA THR A 87 23.64 -15.90 -11.38
C THR A 87 23.60 -17.41 -11.62
N PHE A 88 24.72 -18.10 -11.42
CA PHE A 88 24.77 -19.57 -11.54
C PHE A 88 23.62 -20.22 -10.74
N ALA A 89 22.77 -20.98 -11.43
CA ALA A 89 21.58 -21.66 -10.92
C ALA A 89 20.38 -20.80 -10.46
N LEU A 90 20.42 -19.46 -10.56
CA LEU A 90 19.33 -18.56 -10.13
C LEU A 90 19.12 -17.38 -11.11
N SER A 91 17.87 -17.14 -11.51
CA SER A 91 17.39 -15.95 -12.22
C SER A 91 16.22 -15.31 -11.50
#